data_AF-A0A7D7C4B6-F1
#
_entry.id   AF-A0A7D7C4B6-F1
#
_cell.length_a   1.000
_cell.length_b   1.000
_cell.length_c   1.000
_cell.angle_alpha   90.00
_cell.angle_beta   90.00
_cell.angle_gamma   90.00
#
_symmetry.space_group_name_H-M   'P 1'
#
loop_
_entity.id
_entity.type
_entity.pdbx_description
1 polymer ?
#
loop_
_entity_poly.entity_id
_entity_poly.type
_entity_poly.pdbx_seq_one_letter_code
_entity_poly.pdbx_strand_id
1 'polypeptide(L)'
;MSPKYFDIDKTVTYFDEMAKQSKLIKVIFQLNLEGYSPYRMMQVQIEEEIALTFSQKYPKVNKEKMSLFCKLYASSVLSTVSWWIENYESHTAEEVVEMIATSMSNGFERILVDK
;
A
#
# COMPACT_ATOMS: atom_id res chain seq x y z
N MET A 1 5.87 -20.21 -0.29
CA MET A 1 4.40 -20.09 -0.14
C MET A 1 4.10 -18.61 -0.18
N SER A 2 3.47 -18.13 -1.26
CA SER A 2 3.11 -16.71 -1.38
C SER A 2 2.04 -16.37 -0.34
N PRO A 3 2.13 -15.23 0.35
CA PRO A 3 1.31 -14.99 1.52
C PRO A 3 -0.15 -14.71 1.11
N LYS A 4 -1.11 -15.25 1.89
CA LYS A 4 -2.58 -15.30 1.66
C LYS A 4 -3.31 -13.95 1.58
N TYR A 5 -2.62 -12.85 1.28
CA TYR A 5 -3.12 -11.49 1.44
C TYR A 5 -3.49 -10.79 0.14
N PHE A 6 -3.04 -11.33 -0.99
CA PHE A 6 -3.21 -10.71 -2.29
C PHE A 6 -3.64 -11.75 -3.32
N ASP A 7 -4.64 -11.40 -4.12
CA ASP A 7 -4.81 -11.99 -5.44
C ASP A 7 -3.73 -11.36 -6.34
N ILE A 8 -2.59 -12.05 -6.47
CA ILE A 8 -1.40 -11.51 -7.14
C ILE A 8 -1.72 -11.19 -8.60
N ASP A 9 -2.35 -12.11 -9.32
CA ASP A 9 -2.66 -11.97 -10.74
C ASP A 9 -3.56 -10.75 -11.00
N LYS A 10 -4.60 -10.59 -10.15
CA LYS A 10 -5.49 -9.43 -10.24
C LYS A 10 -4.78 -8.12 -9.86
N THR A 11 -3.91 -8.16 -8.86
CA THR A 11 -3.16 -6.97 -8.40
C THR A 11 -2.15 -6.52 -9.46
N VAL A 12 -1.44 -7.46 -10.08
CA VAL A 12 -0.52 -7.18 -11.21
C VAL A 12 -1.26 -6.52 -12.36
N THR A 13 -2.46 -7.00 -12.71
CA THR A 13 -3.30 -6.39 -13.75
C THR A 13 -3.61 -4.92 -13.45
N TYR A 14 -3.93 -4.57 -12.20
CA TYR A 14 -4.19 -3.18 -11.82
C TYR A 14 -2.93 -2.31 -11.89
N PHE A 15 -1.78 -2.85 -11.51
CA PHE A 15 -0.51 -2.14 -11.66
C PHE A 15 -0.25 -1.85 -13.15
N ASP A 16 -0.36 -2.85 -14.03
CA ASP A 16 -0.17 -2.66 -15.48
C ASP A 16 -1.10 -1.59 -16.07
N GLU A 17 -2.34 -1.48 -15.58
CA GLU A 17 -3.25 -0.40 -15.95
C GLU A 17 -2.79 0.97 -15.42
N MET A 18 -2.29 1.05 -14.19
CA MET A 18 -1.70 2.26 -13.63
C MET A 18 -0.45 2.72 -14.40
N ALA A 19 0.39 1.80 -14.87
CA ALA A 19 1.56 2.14 -15.69
C ALA A 19 1.18 2.88 -16.97
N LYS A 20 0.07 2.50 -17.62
CA LYS A 20 -0.47 3.19 -18.81
C LYS A 20 -0.88 4.64 -18.52
N GLN A 21 -1.17 4.97 -17.27
CA GLN A 21 -1.56 6.30 -16.79
C GLN A 21 -0.48 6.99 -15.95
N SER A 22 0.75 6.48 -15.94
CA SER A 22 1.84 6.92 -15.07
C SER A 22 2.09 8.43 -15.09
N LYS A 23 2.07 9.07 -16.28
CA LYS A 23 2.24 10.52 -16.42
C LYS A 23 1.16 11.31 -15.67
N LEU A 24 -0.10 10.90 -15.82
CA LEU A 24 -1.23 11.56 -15.15
C LEU A 24 -1.13 11.36 -13.63
N ILE A 25 -0.82 10.14 -13.19
CA ILE A 25 -0.69 9.82 -11.76
C ILE A 25 0.43 10.64 -11.12
N LYS A 26 1.59 10.79 -11.79
CA LYS A 26 2.70 11.65 -11.32
C LYS A 26 2.24 13.09 -11.09
N VAL A 27 1.52 13.67 -12.06
CA VAL A 27 0.98 15.03 -11.92
C VAL A 27 0.04 15.11 -10.72
N ILE A 28 -0.90 14.17 -10.60
CA ILE A 28 -1.88 14.13 -9.50
C ILE A 28 -1.17 14.03 -8.13
N PHE A 29 -0.14 13.18 -8.02
CA PHE A 29 0.59 13.00 -6.76
C PHE A 29 1.43 14.22 -6.37
N GLN A 30 1.85 15.02 -7.34
CA GLN A 30 2.57 16.28 -7.11
C GLN A 30 1.65 17.47 -6.80
N LEU A 31 0.33 17.34 -7.00
CA LEU A 31 -0.60 18.41 -6.64
C LEU A 31 -0.62 18.62 -5.14
N ASN A 32 -0.25 19.82 -4.73
CA ASN A 32 -0.34 20.28 -3.35
C ASN A 32 -1.03 21.65 -3.34
N LEU A 33 -2.33 21.63 -3.10
CA LEU A 33 -3.17 22.81 -2.97
C LEU A 33 -3.39 23.09 -1.47
N GLU A 34 -3.79 24.32 -1.15
CA GLU A 34 -4.09 24.68 0.24
C GLU A 34 -5.18 23.76 0.80
N GLY A 35 -4.82 22.96 1.82
CA GLY A 35 -5.72 21.99 2.44
C GLY A 35 -6.04 20.73 1.61
N TYR A 36 -5.47 20.56 0.41
CA TYR A 36 -5.78 19.43 -0.47
C TYR A 36 -4.51 18.82 -1.08
N SER A 37 -4.33 17.51 -0.86
CA SER A 37 -3.27 16.71 -1.44
C SER A 37 -3.84 15.34 -1.84
N PRO A 38 -3.94 15.03 -3.15
CA PRO A 38 -4.40 13.72 -3.62
C PRO A 38 -3.58 12.58 -3.04
N TYR A 39 -2.27 12.77 -2.89
CA TYR A 39 -1.37 11.82 -2.25
C TYR A 39 -1.82 11.51 -0.81
N ARG A 40 -2.10 12.53 0.00
CA ARG A 40 -2.59 12.34 1.39
C ARG A 40 -3.96 11.68 1.42
N MET A 41 -4.87 12.05 0.53
CA MET A 41 -6.20 11.42 0.44
C MET A 41 -6.10 9.94 0.12
N MET A 42 -5.24 9.58 -0.85
CA MET A 42 -5.01 8.20 -1.21
C MET A 42 -4.40 7.42 -0.06
N GLN A 43 -3.45 8.00 0.68
CA GLN A 43 -2.89 7.38 1.88
C GLN A 43 -3.99 7.08 2.91
N VAL A 44 -4.86 8.06 3.23
CA VAL A 44 -5.96 7.87 4.19
C VAL A 44 -6.90 6.75 3.73
N GLN A 45 -7.23 6.70 2.45
CA GLN A 45 -8.09 5.64 1.91
C GLN A 45 -7.44 4.26 2.02
N ILE A 46 -6.13 4.15 1.76
CA ILE A 46 -5.39 2.91 1.98
C ILE A 46 -5.37 2.52 3.47
N GLU A 47 -5.18 3.49 4.37
CA GLU A 47 -5.25 3.26 5.82
C GLU A 47 -6.60 2.68 6.26
N GLU A 48 -7.71 3.21 5.72
CA GLU A 48 -9.08 2.75 6.01
C GLU A 48 -9.31 1.31 5.53
N GLU A 49 -8.89 0.97 4.31
CA GLU A 49 -9.02 -0.38 3.75
C GLU A 49 -8.18 -1.41 4.52
N ILE A 50 -6.96 -1.03 4.92
CA ILE A 50 -6.11 -1.85 5.78
C ILE A 50 -6.80 -2.05 7.13
N ALA A 51 -7.32 -0.99 7.75
CA ALA A 51 -8.00 -1.09 9.04
C ALA A 51 -9.22 -2.01 8.96
N LEU A 52 -10.04 -1.89 7.90
CA LEU A 52 -11.20 -2.75 7.68
C LEU A 52 -10.81 -4.22 7.57
N THR A 53 -9.77 -4.52 6.79
CA THR A 53 -9.30 -5.89 6.56
C THR A 53 -8.66 -6.49 7.82
N PHE A 54 -7.78 -5.76 8.49
CA PHE A 54 -6.96 -6.29 9.57
C PHE A 54 -7.65 -6.25 10.93
N SER A 55 -8.60 -5.34 11.17
CA SER A 55 -9.40 -5.35 12.41
C SER A 55 -10.23 -6.63 12.56
N GLN A 56 -10.74 -7.17 11.46
CA GLN A 56 -11.47 -8.44 11.46
C GLN A 56 -10.55 -9.63 11.76
N LYS A 57 -9.32 -9.61 11.22
CA LYS A 57 -8.32 -10.68 11.41
C LYS A 57 -7.69 -10.65 12.81
N TYR A 58 -7.48 -9.45 13.38
CA TYR A 58 -6.85 -9.26 14.69
C TYR A 58 -7.78 -8.50 15.65
N PRO A 59 -8.95 -9.06 16.01
CA PRO A 59 -9.98 -8.35 16.78
C PRO A 59 -9.56 -8.01 18.21
N LYS A 60 -8.48 -8.60 18.71
CA LYS A 60 -7.95 -8.38 20.06
C LYS A 60 -6.84 -7.33 20.13
N VAL A 61 -6.32 -6.87 18.99
CA VAL A 61 -5.27 -5.84 18.96
C VAL A 61 -5.86 -4.51 19.41
N ASN A 62 -5.15 -3.80 20.28
CA ASN A 62 -5.62 -2.51 20.77
C ASN A 62 -5.65 -1.46 19.63
N LYS A 63 -6.50 -0.44 19.79
CA LYS A 63 -6.74 0.56 18.75
C LYS A 63 -5.49 1.36 18.35
N GLU A 64 -4.60 1.63 19.30
CA GLU A 64 -3.38 2.40 19.04
C GLU A 64 -2.38 1.62 18.19
N LYS A 65 -2.15 0.34 18.50
CA LYS A 65 -1.31 -0.56 17.70
C LYS A 65 -1.88 -0.76 16.30
N MET A 66 -3.19 -0.96 16.19
CA MET A 66 -3.86 -1.06 14.89
C MET A 66 -3.70 0.24 14.09
N SER A 67 -3.88 1.40 14.72
CA SER A 67 -3.69 2.70 14.07
C SER A 67 -2.26 2.90 13.59
N LEU A 68 -1.26 2.57 14.42
CA LEU A 68 0.15 2.64 14.05
C LEU A 68 0.47 1.72 12.87
N PHE A 69 0.00 0.47 12.92
CA PHE A 69 0.15 -0.49 11.83
C PHE A 69 -0.44 0.03 10.51
N CYS A 70 -1.67 0.54 10.53
CA CYS A 70 -2.34 1.03 9.32
C CYS A 70 -1.56 2.20 8.69
N LYS A 71 -1.12 3.16 9.51
CA LYS A 71 -0.34 4.32 9.04
C LYS A 71 0.98 3.91 8.39
N LEU A 72 1.74 3.04 9.06
CA LEU A 72 3.04 2.59 8.56
C LEU A 72 2.88 1.77 7.28
N TYR A 73 1.91 0.87 7.26
CA TYR A 73 1.71 0.01 6.10
C TYR A 73 1.18 0.79 4.90
N ALA A 74 0.19 1.67 5.08
CA ALA A 74 -0.32 2.51 4.00
C ALA A 74 0.75 3.44 3.42
N SER A 75 1.55 4.08 4.28
CA SER A 75 2.65 4.93 3.85
C SER A 75 3.70 4.15 3.05
N SER A 76 4.02 2.93 3.49
CA SER A 76 4.94 2.04 2.79
C SER A 76 4.41 1.61 1.42
N VAL A 77 3.15 1.19 1.34
CA VAL A 77 2.48 0.83 0.07
C VAL A 77 2.51 1.99 -0.90
N LEU A 78 2.04 3.17 -0.47
CA LEU A 78 1.95 4.33 -1.36
C LEU A 78 3.32 4.83 -1.82
N SER A 79 4.32 4.79 -0.94
CA SER A 79 5.71 5.13 -1.32
C SER A 79 6.28 4.14 -2.33
N THR A 80 6.02 2.84 -2.15
CA THR A 80 6.47 1.78 -3.07
C THR A 80 5.82 1.93 -4.44
N VAL A 81 4.51 2.19 -4.48
CA VAL A 81 3.78 2.46 -5.72
C VAL A 81 4.29 3.73 -6.41
N SER A 82 4.55 4.79 -5.66
CA SER A 82 5.07 6.05 -6.21
C SER A 82 6.47 5.86 -6.82
N TRP A 83 7.36 5.17 -6.10
CA TRP A 83 8.67 4.80 -6.61
C TRP A 83 8.55 3.94 -7.87
N TRP A 84 7.65 2.96 -7.89
CA TRP A 84 7.46 2.12 -9.07
C TRP A 84 6.97 2.92 -10.28
N ILE A 85 6.01 3.83 -10.11
CA ILE A 85 5.54 4.71 -11.19
C ILE A 85 6.69 5.57 -11.76
N GLU A 86 7.67 5.92 -10.95
CA GLU A 86 8.88 6.62 -11.41
C GLU A 86 9.85 5.72 -12.19
N ASN A 87 9.81 4.40 -11.95
CA ASN A 87 10.78 3.43 -12.44
C ASN A 87 10.16 2.22 -13.18
N TYR A 88 8.91 2.32 -13.65
CA TYR A 88 8.13 1.17 -14.16
C TYR A 88 8.74 0.52 -15.42
N GLU A 89 9.58 1.26 -16.15
CA GLU A 89 10.30 0.73 -17.32
C GLU A 89 11.43 -0.23 -16.93
N SER A 90 11.89 -0.16 -15.67
CA SER A 90 13.00 -0.97 -15.14
C SER A 90 12.54 -2.04 -14.14
N HIS A 91 11.28 -2.03 -13.71
CA HIS A 91 10.73 -2.92 -12.70
C HIS A 91 9.34 -3.41 -13.07
N THR A 92 9.12 -4.72 -12.99
CA THR A 92 7.83 -5.31 -13.33
C THR A 92 6.79 -5.07 -12.25
N ALA A 93 5.52 -5.09 -12.62
CA ALA A 93 4.43 -5.01 -11.66
C ALA A 93 4.48 -6.17 -10.64
N GLU A 94 4.87 -7.37 -11.08
CA GLU A 94 5.02 -8.56 -10.22
C GLU A 94 6.06 -8.33 -9.12
N GLU A 95 7.26 -7.84 -9.47
CA GLU A 95 8.32 -7.52 -8.51
C GLU A 95 7.82 -6.57 -7.41
N VAL A 96 7.03 -5.56 -7.79
CA VAL A 96 6.56 -4.52 -6.88
C VAL A 96 5.46 -5.05 -5.96
N VAL A 97 4.55 -5.86 -6.50
CA VAL A 97 3.52 -6.56 -5.70
C VAL A 97 4.18 -7.48 -4.68
N GLU A 98 5.23 -8.21 -5.07
CA GLU A 98 6.00 -9.05 -4.16
C GLU A 98 6.72 -8.24 -3.06
N MET A 99 7.29 -7.07 -3.40
CA MET A 99 7.92 -6.18 -2.42
C MET A 99 6.90 -5.70 -1.37
N ILE A 100 5.69 -5.33 -1.80
CA ILE A 100 4.60 -4.91 -0.91
C ILE A 100 4.19 -6.07 0.00
N ALA A 101 3.95 -7.26 -0.58
CA ALA A 101 3.53 -8.44 0.16
C ALA A 101 4.59 -8.89 1.19
N THR A 102 5.87 -8.81 0.81
CA THR A 102 7.01 -9.14 1.68
C THR A 102 7.14 -8.15 2.84
N SER A 103 7.03 -6.85 2.56
CA SER A 103 7.10 -5.80 3.58
C SER A 103 6.01 -5.95 4.63
N MET A 104 4.82 -6.38 4.20
CA MET A 104 3.73 -6.68 5.13
C MET A 104 4.02 -7.92 5.98
N SER A 105 4.26 -9.06 5.34
CA SER A 105 4.34 -10.37 6.00
C SER A 105 5.57 -10.51 6.91
N ASN A 106 6.70 -9.91 6.52
CA ASN A 106 7.96 -10.03 7.25
C ASN A 106 8.27 -8.83 8.16
N GLY A 107 7.59 -7.70 7.93
CA GLY A 107 7.82 -6.43 8.62
C GLY A 107 6.64 -6.02 9.49
N PHE A 108 5.64 -5.38 8.88
CA PHE A 108 4.58 -4.67 9.61
C PHE A 108 3.65 -5.57 10.40
N GLU A 109 3.39 -6.80 9.95
CA GLU A 109 2.51 -7.74 10.68
C GLU A 109 2.99 -7.98 12.12
N ARG A 110 4.31 -7.86 12.39
CA ARG A 110 4.90 -7.97 13.73
C ARG A 110 4.39 -6.94 14.74
N ILE A 111 3.83 -5.82 14.28
CA ILE A 111 3.19 -4.82 15.16
C ILE A 111 1.88 -5.36 15.74
N LEU A 112 1.20 -6.24 15.00
CA LEU A 112 -0.11 -6.79 15.34
C LEU A 112 -0.01 -8.09 16.15
N VAL A 113 1.04 -8.87 15.94
CA VAL A 113 1.29 -10.09 16.72
C VAL A 113 2.19 -9.76 17.90
N ASP A 114 1.57 -9.61 19.08
CA ASP A 114 2.32 -9.63 20.33
C ASP A 114 3.14 -10.92 20.41
N LYS A 115 4.44 -10.79 20.68
CA LYS A 115 5.26 -11.92 21.13
C LYS A 115 4.96 -12.22 22.59
#